data_AF-A0A6N7Q7P2-F1
#
_entry.id   AF-A0A6N7Q7P2-F1
#
_cell.length_a   1.000
_cell.length_b   1.000
_cell.length_c   1.000
_cell.angle_alpha   90.00
_cell.angle_beta   90.00
_cell.angle_gamma   90.00
#
_symmetry.space_group_name_H-M   'P 1'
#
loop_
_entity.id
_entity.type
_entity.pdbx_description
1 polymer ?
#
loop_
_entity_poly.entity_id
_entity_poly.type
_entity_poly.pdbx_seq_one_letter_code
_entity_poly.pdbx_strand_id
1 'polypeptide(L)'
;MIKLKVLVFSALALAAGSSQAWTLVYATDANGNVSAGSLQSLRTAVDNGADLKVLVTAPNQNTQHTWGVLCTNTSMKLDSSQALVCVGHDDYAMNIGMGSQFGEPSNPPFSAHFLINTSGEYAEADMRLGSGEVIAKSKYVYAMRWYVN
;
A
#
# COMPACT_ATOMS: atom_id res chain seq x y z
N MET A 1 0.32 68.22 14.48
CA MET A 1 -0.47 67.99 13.25
C MET A 1 0.36 67.12 12.31
N ILE A 2 -0.27 66.02 11.82
CA ILE A 2 0.07 65.25 10.60
C ILE A 2 1.27 64.29 10.72
N LYS A 3 1.24 63.02 10.29
CA LYS A 3 0.22 61.98 10.01
C LYS A 3 1.02 60.67 9.91
N LEU A 4 0.52 59.63 10.58
CA LEU A 4 0.53 58.22 10.20
C LEU A 4 1.48 57.78 9.06
N LYS A 5 2.55 57.01 9.36
CA LYS A 5 3.24 56.17 8.38
C LYS A 5 3.09 54.70 8.75
N VAL A 6 2.01 54.15 8.22
CA VAL A 6 1.79 52.79 7.72
C VAL A 6 2.77 51.73 8.23
N LEU A 7 2.26 50.89 9.13
CA LEU A 7 2.71 49.52 9.37
C LEU A 7 2.64 48.71 8.07
N VAL A 8 3.78 48.23 7.57
CA VAL A 8 3.79 47.20 6.52
C VAL A 8 3.96 45.85 7.19
N PHE A 9 2.86 45.11 7.26
CA PHE A 9 2.78 43.72 7.65
C PHE A 9 3.68 42.87 6.74
N SER A 10 4.74 42.30 7.30
CA SER A 10 5.47 41.20 6.65
C SER A 10 5.07 39.89 7.30
N ALA A 11 3.85 39.43 7.02
CA ALA A 11 3.47 38.05 7.30
C ALA A 11 4.01 37.18 6.16
N LEU A 12 5.27 36.75 6.25
CA LEU A 12 5.70 35.56 5.53
C LEU A 12 5.05 34.36 6.21
N ALA A 13 3.82 34.05 5.83
CA ALA A 13 3.31 32.70 6.03
C ALA A 13 4.14 31.80 5.11
N LEU A 14 5.12 31.08 5.69
CA LEU A 14 5.67 29.92 5.02
C LEU A 14 4.51 28.96 4.80
N ALA A 15 4.00 28.92 3.57
CA ALA A 15 3.36 27.72 3.06
C ALA A 15 4.43 26.64 3.04
N ALA A 16 4.68 26.02 4.20
CA ALA A 16 5.28 24.70 4.25
C ALA A 16 4.28 23.79 3.54
N GLY A 17 4.51 23.59 2.24
CA GLY A 17 3.77 22.62 1.47
C GLY A 17 3.79 21.33 2.26
N SER A 18 2.62 20.85 2.64
CA SER A 18 2.43 19.54 3.25
C SER A 18 2.79 18.49 2.19
N SER A 19 4.09 18.28 1.99
CA SER A 19 4.58 17.01 1.49
C SER A 19 4.28 16.02 2.61
N GLN A 20 3.05 15.51 2.62
CA GLN A 20 2.67 14.53 3.62
C GLN A 20 3.55 13.30 3.37
N ALA A 21 4.37 12.98 4.37
CA ALA A 21 5.28 11.86 4.33
C ALA A 21 4.51 10.63 4.81
N TRP A 22 4.51 9.57 3.98
CA TRP A 22 3.99 8.26 4.36
C TRP A 22 4.62 7.79 5.68
N THR A 23 3.80 7.66 6.71
CA THR A 23 4.25 7.32 8.07
C THR A 23 3.97 5.86 8.37
N LEU A 24 5.01 5.11 8.76
CA LEU A 24 4.86 3.72 9.20
C LEU A 24 4.07 3.67 10.51
N VAL A 25 2.93 2.96 10.51
CA VAL A 25 2.06 2.83 11.70
C VAL A 25 1.93 1.41 12.23
N TYR A 26 2.22 0.41 11.39
CA TYR A 26 2.12 -0.99 11.76
C TYR A 26 3.00 -1.87 10.85
N ALA A 27 3.58 -2.95 11.40
CA ALA A 27 4.33 -3.91 10.61
C ALA A 27 4.23 -5.33 11.17
N THR A 28 4.33 -6.31 10.27
CA THR A 28 4.44 -7.74 10.59
C THR A 28 5.74 -8.35 10.06
N ASP A 29 6.24 -9.38 10.74
CA ASP A 29 7.32 -10.23 10.24
C ASP A 29 6.81 -11.28 9.22
N ALA A 30 7.71 -12.13 8.74
CA ALA A 30 7.39 -13.19 7.76
C ALA A 30 6.50 -14.32 8.32
N ASN A 31 6.20 -14.30 9.63
CA ASN A 31 5.29 -15.23 10.28
C ASN A 31 3.95 -14.57 10.64
N GLY A 32 3.75 -13.29 10.29
CA GLY A 32 2.55 -12.53 10.63
C GLY A 32 2.55 -11.95 12.05
N ASN A 33 3.67 -12.03 12.78
CA ASN A 33 3.76 -11.44 14.12
C ASN A 33 4.03 -9.94 14.01
N VAL A 34 3.46 -9.16 14.92
CA VAL A 34 3.71 -7.71 15.00
C VAL A 34 5.19 -7.45 15.25
N SER A 35 5.82 -6.71 14.35
CA SER A 35 7.24 -6.32 14.44
C SER A 35 7.43 -4.83 14.76
N ALA A 36 6.43 -3.98 14.49
CA ALA A 36 6.42 -2.57 14.87
C ALA A 36 5.01 -1.99 14.92
N GLY A 37 4.85 -0.89 15.68
CA GLY A 37 3.60 -0.13 15.74
C GLY A 37 2.46 -0.86 16.45
N SER A 38 1.21 -0.47 16.15
CA SER A 38 0.03 -1.13 16.72
C SER A 38 -1.13 -1.18 15.72
N LEU A 39 -1.87 -2.29 15.74
CA LEU A 39 -3.06 -2.45 14.91
C LEU A 39 -4.12 -1.39 15.23
N GLN A 40 -4.20 -0.96 16.50
CA GLN A 40 -5.12 0.09 16.91
C GLN A 40 -4.77 1.45 16.26
N SER A 41 -3.48 1.81 16.21
CA SER A 41 -3.04 3.06 15.56
C SER A 41 -3.37 3.07 14.07
N LEU A 42 -3.16 1.96 13.39
CA LEU A 42 -3.52 1.80 11.98
C LEU A 42 -5.04 1.96 11.78
N ARG A 43 -5.86 1.29 12.59
CA ARG A 43 -7.33 1.41 12.53
C ARG A 43 -7.79 2.84 12.73
N THR A 44 -7.30 3.51 13.78
CA THR A 44 -7.63 4.91 14.05
C THR A 44 -7.26 5.83 12.86
N ALA A 45 -6.13 5.59 12.20
CA ALA A 45 -5.75 6.37 11.02
C ALA A 45 -6.74 6.15 9.85
N VAL A 46 -7.11 4.90 9.57
CA VAL A 46 -8.08 4.56 8.52
C VAL A 46 -9.48 5.09 8.84
N ASP A 47 -9.93 4.96 10.09
CA ASP A 47 -11.21 5.53 10.56
C ASP A 47 -11.25 7.07 10.43
N ASN A 48 -10.09 7.72 10.53
CA ASN A 48 -9.93 9.16 10.30
C ASN A 48 -9.77 9.54 8.82
N GLY A 49 -9.85 8.58 7.89
CA GLY A 49 -9.79 8.81 6.45
C GLY A 49 -8.38 8.95 5.88
N ALA A 50 -7.35 8.46 6.57
CA ALA A 50 -5.98 8.48 6.04
C ALA A 50 -5.83 7.54 4.83
N ASP A 51 -5.02 7.94 3.85
CA ASP A 51 -4.68 7.06 2.73
C ASP A 51 -3.77 5.94 3.22
N LEU A 52 -3.91 4.73 2.66
CA LEU A 52 -3.18 3.56 3.11
C LEU A 52 -2.32 2.94 2.00
N LYS A 53 -1.04 2.73 2.30
CA LYS A 53 -0.09 2.00 1.47
C LYS A 53 0.52 0.85 2.25
N VAL A 54 0.56 -0.33 1.63
CA VAL A 54 1.19 -1.52 2.20
C VAL A 54 2.43 -1.86 1.40
N LEU A 55 3.56 -2.00 2.09
CA LEU A 55 4.79 -2.51 1.51
C LEU A 55 4.89 -4.01 1.83
N VAL A 56 4.84 -4.86 0.82
CA VAL A 56 4.93 -6.31 0.96
C VAL A 56 6.36 -6.74 0.62
N THR A 57 7.00 -7.53 1.48
CA THR A 57 8.34 -8.09 1.25
C THR A 57 8.25 -9.60 1.10
N ALA A 58 8.25 -10.09 -0.14
CA ALA A 58 8.26 -11.52 -0.41
C ALA A 58 9.70 -12.04 -0.58
N PRO A 59 10.04 -13.17 0.04
CA PRO A 59 11.24 -13.91 -0.30
C PRO A 59 11.00 -14.59 -1.67
N ASN A 60 11.62 -14.08 -2.74
CA ASN A 60 11.77 -14.87 -3.97
C ASN A 60 13.10 -15.63 -3.91
N GLN A 61 13.25 -16.67 -4.73
CA GLN A 61 14.28 -17.71 -4.60
C GLN A 61 15.75 -17.25 -4.53
N ASN A 62 16.09 -15.97 -4.69
CA ASN A 62 17.41 -15.41 -4.34
C ASN A 62 17.41 -13.90 -3.99
N THR A 63 16.27 -13.21 -3.95
CA THR A 63 16.21 -11.76 -3.69
C THR A 63 14.91 -11.38 -2.98
N GLN A 64 14.97 -10.45 -2.03
CA GLN A 64 13.76 -9.88 -1.44
C GLN A 64 13.08 -8.98 -2.48
N HIS A 65 11.90 -9.38 -2.94
CA HIS A 65 11.07 -8.53 -3.78
C HIS A 65 10.18 -7.67 -2.86
N THR A 66 10.29 -6.36 -3.00
CA THR A 66 9.52 -5.40 -2.20
C THR A 66 8.67 -4.55 -3.13
N TRP A 67 7.35 -4.55 -2.95
CA TRP A 67 6.44 -3.72 -3.74
C TRP A 67 5.43 -2.99 -2.85
N GLY A 68 5.00 -1.83 -3.33
CA GLY A 68 4.03 -0.98 -2.66
C GLY A 68 2.66 -1.17 -3.29
N VAL A 69 1.67 -1.46 -2.45
CA VAL A 69 0.27 -1.62 -2.81
C VAL A 69 -0.52 -0.46 -2.23
N LEU A 70 -1.26 0.26 -3.07
CA LEU A 70 -2.28 1.20 -2.59
C LEU A 70 -3.55 0.44 -2.27
N CYS A 71 -4.11 0.64 -1.09
CA CYS A 71 -5.36 -0.02 -0.72
C CYS A 71 -6.53 0.65 -1.44
N THR A 72 -7.19 -0.08 -2.34
CA THR A 72 -8.40 0.45 -3.02
C THR A 72 -9.63 0.34 -2.14
N ASN A 73 -9.69 -0.69 -1.30
CA ASN A 73 -10.76 -0.90 -0.33
C ASN A 73 -10.16 -1.43 0.96
N THR A 74 -10.61 -0.89 2.09
CA THR A 74 -10.25 -1.33 3.44
C THR A 74 -11.47 -1.84 4.17
N SER A 75 -11.39 -3.02 4.78
CA SER A 75 -12.44 -3.52 5.67
C SER A 75 -11.89 -4.02 6.99
N MET A 76 -12.66 -3.78 8.04
CA MET A 76 -12.46 -4.35 9.36
C MET A 76 -13.59 -5.34 9.60
N LYS A 77 -13.27 -6.57 9.99
CA LYS A 77 -14.31 -7.54 10.33
C LYS A 77 -14.81 -7.25 11.77
N LEU A 78 -16.08 -7.57 12.06
CA LEU A 78 -16.89 -7.13 13.24
C LEU A 78 -16.41 -7.51 14.67
N ASP A 79 -15.11 -7.70 14.93
CA ASP A 79 -14.58 -8.06 16.26
C ASP A 79 -13.22 -7.38 16.51
N SER A 80 -12.97 -7.10 17.78
CA SER A 80 -11.73 -6.52 18.31
C SER A 80 -10.44 -7.26 17.93
N SER A 81 -10.50 -8.57 17.67
CA SER A 81 -9.35 -9.40 17.26
C SER A 81 -8.98 -9.28 15.76
N GLN A 82 -9.75 -8.53 14.98
CA GLN A 82 -9.83 -8.77 13.54
C GLN A 82 -8.82 -8.00 12.70
N ALA A 83 -8.29 -8.66 11.67
CA ALA A 83 -7.32 -8.06 10.76
C ALA A 83 -7.96 -6.95 9.91
N LEU A 84 -7.26 -5.83 9.72
CA LEU A 84 -7.62 -4.88 8.67
C LEU A 84 -7.25 -5.52 7.34
N VAL A 85 -8.18 -5.52 6.39
CA VAL A 85 -7.99 -6.13 5.07
C VAL A 85 -7.95 -5.05 4.00
N CYS A 86 -6.88 -5.04 3.21
CA CYS A 86 -6.76 -4.29 1.98
C CYS A 86 -7.05 -5.16 0.77
N VAL A 87 -7.78 -4.61 -0.18
CA VAL A 87 -8.07 -5.24 -1.48
C VAL A 87 -7.58 -4.34 -2.60
N GLY A 88 -7.09 -4.94 -3.67
CA GLY A 88 -6.68 -4.23 -4.88
C GLY A 88 -6.43 -5.18 -6.04
N HIS A 89 -5.99 -4.61 -7.16
CA HIS A 89 -5.52 -5.37 -8.31
C HIS A 89 -4.44 -4.59 -9.05
N ASP A 90 -3.60 -5.30 -9.78
CA ASP A 90 -2.62 -4.75 -10.71
C ASP A 90 -2.71 -5.48 -12.06
N ASP A 91 -2.69 -4.73 -13.14
CA ASP A 91 -2.73 -5.28 -14.50
C ASP A 91 -1.32 -5.60 -15.00
N TYR A 92 -1.05 -6.88 -15.30
CA TYR A 92 0.21 -7.35 -15.85
C TYR A 92 0.11 -7.52 -17.37
N ALA A 93 0.03 -6.37 -18.05
CA ALA A 93 0.00 -6.30 -19.51
C ALA A 93 1.39 -6.35 -20.16
N MET A 94 2.47 -6.25 -19.39
CA MET A 94 3.85 -6.22 -19.86
C MET A 94 4.70 -7.25 -19.11
N ASN A 95 5.51 -8.03 -19.82
CA ASN A 95 6.52 -8.89 -19.25
C ASN A 95 7.85 -8.14 -19.18
N ILE A 96 8.27 -7.76 -17.97
CA ILE A 96 9.50 -6.99 -17.74
C ILE A 96 10.55 -7.94 -17.15
N GLY A 97 11.45 -8.44 -18.01
CA GLY A 97 12.64 -9.17 -17.60
C GLY A 97 13.86 -8.25 -17.45
N MET A 98 14.76 -8.57 -16.52
CA MET A 98 16.09 -7.95 -16.51
C MET A 98 16.91 -8.51 -17.68
N GLY A 99 17.27 -7.69 -18.67
CA GLY A 99 18.02 -8.13 -19.85
C GLY A 99 17.95 -7.15 -21.03
N SER A 100 18.41 -7.57 -22.22
CA SER A 100 18.50 -6.75 -23.43
C SER A 100 17.17 -6.48 -24.15
N GLN A 101 16.09 -7.12 -23.71
CA GLN A 101 14.74 -6.90 -24.21
C GLN A 101 13.93 -6.24 -23.10
N PHE A 102 13.85 -4.91 -23.13
CA PHE A 102 12.95 -4.17 -22.27
C PHE A 102 11.51 -4.44 -22.71
N GLY A 103 10.73 -5.10 -21.85
CA GLY A 103 9.27 -5.13 -21.91
C GLY A 103 8.69 -5.69 -23.21
N GLU A 104 8.26 -6.94 -23.22
CA GLU A 104 7.35 -7.45 -24.25
C GLU A 104 5.89 -7.41 -23.77
N PRO A 105 4.89 -7.15 -24.63
CA PRO A 105 3.49 -7.30 -24.25
C PRO A 105 3.22 -8.72 -23.74
N SER A 106 2.59 -8.83 -22.58
CA SER A 106 2.13 -10.11 -22.05
C SER A 106 1.09 -10.70 -23.00
N ASN A 107 1.27 -11.97 -23.39
CA ASN A 107 0.34 -12.67 -24.26
C ASN A 107 0.12 -14.12 -23.79
N PRO A 108 -1.06 -14.46 -23.23
CA PRO A 108 -2.20 -13.58 -22.99
C PRO A 108 -1.99 -12.67 -21.76
N PRO A 109 -2.50 -11.43 -21.78
CA PRO A 109 -2.42 -10.53 -20.64
C PRO A 109 -3.30 -10.99 -19.48
N PHE A 110 -2.89 -10.68 -18.25
CA PHE A 110 -3.60 -11.03 -17.02
C PHE A 110 -3.48 -9.90 -15.99
N SER A 111 -4.32 -9.94 -14.96
CA SER A 111 -4.27 -9.08 -13.78
C SER A 111 -4.11 -9.93 -12.53
N ALA A 112 -3.44 -9.42 -11.50
CA ALA A 112 -3.48 -10.01 -10.17
C ALA A 112 -4.50 -9.26 -9.32
N HIS A 113 -5.44 -9.98 -8.74
CA HIS A 113 -6.36 -9.48 -7.72
C HIS A 113 -5.90 -10.00 -6.37
N PHE A 114 -5.70 -9.11 -5.41
CA PHE A 114 -5.12 -9.49 -4.12
C PHE A 114 -5.94 -9.02 -2.92
N LEU A 115 -5.85 -9.80 -1.86
CA LEU A 115 -6.32 -9.49 -0.50
C LEU A 115 -5.14 -9.57 0.45
N ILE A 116 -4.95 -8.54 1.25
CA ILE A 116 -3.83 -8.40 2.18
C ILE A 116 -4.40 -8.10 3.56
N ASN A 117 -3.93 -8.77 4.61
CA ASN A 117 -4.39 -8.46 5.95
C ASN A 117 -3.25 -8.17 6.94
N THR A 118 -3.61 -7.56 8.06
CA THR A 118 -2.65 -7.20 9.12
C THR A 118 -2.05 -8.39 9.87
N SER A 119 -2.37 -9.63 9.50
CA SER A 119 -1.68 -10.83 9.99
C SER A 119 -0.60 -11.31 9.02
N GLY A 120 -0.22 -10.48 8.04
CA GLY A 120 0.78 -10.83 7.03
C GLY A 120 0.26 -11.75 5.94
N GLU A 121 -1.04 -12.09 5.91
CA GLU A 121 -1.60 -12.94 4.87
C GLU A 121 -1.76 -12.15 3.57
N TYR A 122 -1.24 -12.70 2.48
CA TYR A 122 -1.37 -12.21 1.12
C TYR A 122 -2.03 -13.30 0.28
N ALA A 123 -3.25 -13.07 -0.21
CA ALA A 123 -3.92 -13.96 -1.14
C ALA A 123 -4.03 -13.28 -2.50
N GLU A 124 -3.76 -14.02 -3.56
CA GLU A 124 -3.78 -13.52 -4.93
C GLU A 124 -4.54 -14.47 -5.85
N ALA A 125 -5.26 -13.89 -6.79
CA ALA A 125 -5.86 -14.59 -7.92
C ALA A 125 -5.44 -13.90 -9.22
N ASP A 126 -4.73 -14.64 -10.07
CA ASP A 126 -4.42 -14.19 -11.41
C ASP A 126 -5.61 -14.41 -12.31
N MET A 127 -6.05 -13.36 -12.98
CA MET A 127 -7.24 -13.34 -13.83
C MET A 127 -6.87 -12.96 -15.26
N ARG A 128 -7.41 -13.69 -16.23
CA ARG A 128 -7.20 -13.39 -17.65
C ARG A 128 -7.91 -12.09 -18.02
N LEU A 129 -7.17 -11.14 -18.57
CA LEU A 129 -7.76 -9.92 -19.11
C LEU A 129 -8.63 -10.29 -20.32
N GLY A 130 -9.85 -9.77 -20.35
CA GLY A 130 -10.85 -10.02 -21.41
C GLY A 130 -11.87 -11.13 -21.08
N SER A 131 -11.45 -12.28 -20.55
CA SER A 131 -12.38 -13.37 -20.18
C SER A 131 -12.78 -13.38 -18.71
N GLY A 132 -11.96 -12.80 -17.82
CA GLY A 132 -12.17 -12.87 -16.37
C GLY A 132 -11.98 -14.29 -15.79
N GLU A 133 -11.36 -15.19 -16.57
CA GLU A 133 -11.04 -16.54 -16.11
C GLU A 133 -9.95 -16.50 -15.05
N VAL A 134 -10.12 -17.24 -13.95
CA VAL A 134 -9.05 -17.40 -12.95
C VAL A 134 -8.01 -18.40 -13.46
N ILE A 135 -6.78 -17.91 -13.67
CA ILE A 135 -5.65 -18.68 -14.18
C ILE A 135 -4.90 -19.36 -13.03
N ALA A 136 -4.70 -18.64 -11.93
CA ALA A 136 -3.98 -19.13 -10.76
C ALA A 136 -4.56 -18.54 -9.46
N LYS A 137 -4.33 -19.24 -8.36
CA LYS A 137 -4.63 -18.76 -7.00
C LYS A 137 -3.50 -19.13 -6.08
N SER A 138 -3.09 -18.19 -5.26
CA SER A 138 -2.00 -18.39 -4.31
C SER A 138 -2.32 -17.71 -2.98
N LYS A 139 -1.73 -18.23 -1.90
CA LYS A 139 -1.81 -17.62 -0.57
C LYS A 139 -0.47 -17.78 0.13
N TYR A 140 0.01 -16.69 0.71
CA TYR A 140 1.29 -16.59 1.37
C TYR A 140 1.18 -15.83 2.69
N VAL A 141 2.22 -15.95 3.52
CA VAL A 141 2.46 -15.08 4.66
C VAL A 141 3.76 -14.33 4.40
N TYR A 142 3.71 -13.00 4.39
CA TYR A 142 4.85 -12.13 4.10
C TYR A 142 5.05 -11.10 5.20
N ALA A 143 6.29 -10.60 5.29
CA ALA A 143 6.56 -9.42 6.10
C ALA A 143 5.93 -8.20 5.42
N MET A 144 5.20 -7.40 6.20
CA MET A 144 4.44 -6.26 5.68
C MET A 144 4.66 -5.02 6.51
N ARG A 145 4.64 -3.85 5.87
CA ARG A 145 4.70 -2.54 6.52
C ARG A 145 3.56 -1.67 6.02
N TRP A 146 2.80 -1.09 6.95
CA TRP A 146 1.59 -0.33 6.69
C TRP A 146 1.86 1.15 6.96
N TYR A 147 1.70 1.96 5.93
CA TYR A 147 1.96 3.39 5.95
C TYR A 147 0.70 4.18 5.70
N VAL A 148 0.53 5.28 6.43
CA VAL A 148 -0.60 6.20 6.26
C VAL A 148 -0.15 7.60 5.88
N ASN A 149 -1.05 8.35 5.24
CA ASN A 149 -0.83 9.73 4.79
C ASN A 149 -2.04 10.63 5.06
#